data_AF-A0A1H8XSI6-F1
#
_entry.id   AF-A0A1H8XSI6-F1
#
_cell.length_a   1.000
_cell.length_b   1.000
_cell.length_c   1.000
_cell.angle_alpha   90.00
_cell.angle_beta   90.00
_cell.angle_gamma   90.00
#
_symmetry.space_group_name_H-M   'P 1'
#
loop_
_entity.id
_entity.type
_entity.pdbx_description
1 polymer ?
#
loop_
_entity_poly.entity_id
_entity_poly.type
_entity_poly.pdbx_seq_one_letter_code
_entity_poly.pdbx_strand_id
1 'polypeptide(L)'
;MNYTGGAHQFYVDGSPVVQDVYFGGSWHTVLIGTLRGGGRGLFALDITDPDDIKLLWEKSSSDYPQLGYTYAKPVVTRLQNGSWAVVLGNGYGSNWTNNGATLENAASLYLLNVSDGSLISQLTASASGTAVNGLSSPLVADVNNDLIADYAYAGDLQGRLWRFDLVGSSATSYSVAFGGKTPLYSVLASSYSSGLSSFTQAITAAPYLVRHPSGTGYLIVFGTGKYLEGADATANTTKAMTLYGIWDRQATGTAASTTPTLTVANLQQQTLGADTGISYTSSTGDSVASTANTLSTTAVDWYTSTNTAGKYGWYVNLPLTGEMVINKAQYISDTLLFTSLVPNDDPCDSGAVTYLYALNPYTGGGSDLLELGLDTSYSRLKLAGLYGGASIFTYGNSVVISGTSPSTTTTLTNADGSVTTTTLDPSLSKSTVTKPKFSRQTWRTIPNQNPDE
;
A
#
# COMPACT_ATOMS: atom_id res chain seq x y z
N MET A 1 -7.61 24.29 -33.32
CA MET A 1 -7.76 24.54 -31.87
C MET A 1 -6.98 23.47 -31.16
N ASN A 2 -5.83 23.83 -30.58
CA ASN A 2 -4.97 22.90 -29.85
C ASN A 2 -5.52 22.74 -28.44
N TYR A 3 -6.17 21.61 -28.17
CA TYR A 3 -6.54 21.25 -26.81
C TYR A 3 -5.28 20.65 -26.15
N THR A 4 -4.50 21.49 -25.49
CA THR A 4 -3.54 21.03 -24.49
C THR A 4 -4.36 20.50 -23.31
N GLY A 5 -4.46 19.17 -23.18
CA GLY A 5 -5.05 18.53 -22.01
C GLY A 5 -4.41 19.09 -20.75
N GLY A 6 -5.23 19.48 -19.77
CA GLY A 6 -4.77 20.14 -18.56
C GLY A 6 -3.79 19.25 -17.81
N ALA A 7 -2.53 19.70 -17.70
CA ALA A 7 -1.59 19.10 -16.77
C ALA A 7 -2.16 19.20 -15.36
N HIS A 8 -2.16 18.09 -14.62
CA HIS A 8 -2.64 18.05 -13.24
C HIS A 8 -1.84 19.05 -12.39
N GLN A 9 -2.53 20.02 -11.77
CA GLN A 9 -1.91 20.94 -10.83
C GLN A 9 -1.84 20.24 -9.49
N PHE A 10 -0.64 19.78 -9.11
CA PHE A 10 -0.48 19.06 -7.86
C PHE A 10 -0.58 20.01 -6.65
N TYR A 11 -1.54 19.78 -5.75
CA TYR A 11 -1.64 20.42 -4.44
C TYR A 11 -1.59 19.36 -3.34
N VAL A 12 -2.42 19.48 -2.30
CA VAL A 12 -2.68 18.43 -1.29
C VAL A 12 -3.57 17.35 -1.93
N ASP A 13 -3.03 16.62 -2.89
CA ASP A 13 -3.82 15.63 -3.65
C ASP A 13 -3.77 14.27 -2.99
N GLY A 14 -4.53 14.05 -1.93
CA GLY A 14 -4.61 12.72 -1.32
C GLY A 14 -5.53 12.69 -0.11
N SER A 15 -5.70 11.51 0.47
CA SER A 15 -6.48 11.36 1.70
C SER A 15 -5.59 11.69 2.90
N PRO A 16 -5.93 12.74 3.70
CA PRO A 16 -5.22 13.01 4.93
C PRO A 16 -5.41 11.86 5.94
N VAL A 17 -4.56 11.81 6.95
CA VAL A 17 -4.64 10.82 8.03
C VAL A 17 -5.25 11.47 9.25
N VAL A 18 -6.34 10.90 9.76
CA VAL A 18 -7.01 11.37 10.98
C VAL A 18 -6.83 10.32 12.07
N GLN A 19 -6.44 10.74 13.27
CA GLN A 19 -6.24 9.85 14.42
C GLN A 19 -6.43 10.59 15.75
N ASP A 20 -7.00 9.90 16.74
CA ASP A 20 -7.04 10.39 18.12
C ASP A 20 -5.69 10.19 18.80
N VAL A 21 -5.18 11.24 19.44
CA VAL A 21 -3.86 11.29 20.09
C VAL A 21 -3.96 11.96 21.45
N TYR A 22 -3.02 11.66 22.35
CA TYR A 22 -2.99 12.23 23.69
C TYR A 22 -1.77 13.14 23.88
N PHE A 23 -1.99 14.43 24.04
CA PHE A 23 -0.95 15.42 24.38
C PHE A 23 -1.57 16.56 25.21
N GLY A 24 -0.73 17.33 25.91
CA GLY A 24 -1.24 18.46 26.72
C GLY A 24 -2.17 18.08 27.89
N GLY A 25 -2.29 16.79 28.21
CA GLY A 25 -3.21 16.30 29.25
C GLY A 25 -4.63 15.98 28.77
N SER A 26 -4.88 16.02 27.46
CA SER A 26 -6.19 15.73 26.86
C SER A 26 -6.07 14.88 25.60
N TRP A 27 -7.19 14.28 25.18
CA TRP A 27 -7.32 13.65 23.88
C TRP A 27 -7.67 14.69 22.82
N HIS A 28 -7.07 14.55 21.65
CA HIS A 28 -7.28 15.40 20.48
C HIS A 28 -7.49 14.53 19.25
N THR A 29 -8.39 14.90 18.35
CA THR A 29 -8.48 14.32 17.01
C THR A 29 -7.60 15.14 16.08
N VAL A 30 -6.50 14.56 15.59
CA VAL A 30 -5.52 15.26 14.74
C VAL A 30 -5.61 14.78 13.30
N LEU A 31 -5.54 15.73 12.37
CA LEU A 31 -5.42 15.50 10.94
C LEU A 31 -3.99 15.81 10.49
N ILE A 32 -3.34 14.85 9.86
CA ILE A 32 -2.04 15.01 9.21
C ILE A 32 -2.24 15.08 7.70
N GLY A 33 -1.81 16.20 7.10
CA GLY A 33 -1.81 16.42 5.66
C GLY A 33 -0.40 16.38 5.08
N THR A 34 -0.28 15.92 3.84
CA THR A 34 0.99 15.94 3.08
C THR A 34 0.81 16.69 1.78
N LEU A 35 1.86 17.38 1.33
CA LEU A 35 1.81 18.18 0.10
C LEU A 35 1.99 17.34 -1.17
N ARG A 36 2.40 16.07 -1.06
CA ARG A 36 2.60 15.14 -2.19
C ARG A 36 3.39 15.78 -3.34
N GLY A 37 2.80 15.93 -4.54
CA GLY A 37 3.42 16.55 -5.70
C GLY A 37 3.48 18.08 -5.64
N GLY A 38 2.71 18.71 -4.75
CA GLY A 38 2.68 20.17 -4.57
C GLY A 38 3.86 20.72 -3.76
N GLY A 39 4.59 19.87 -3.02
CA GLY A 39 5.77 20.32 -2.29
C GLY A 39 6.38 19.29 -1.34
N ARG A 40 7.54 19.64 -0.79
CA ARG A 40 8.27 18.84 0.21
C ARG A 40 7.89 19.27 1.61
N GLY A 41 6.70 18.87 2.04
CA GLY A 41 6.17 19.31 3.32
C GLY A 41 4.97 18.50 3.79
N LEU A 42 4.61 18.76 5.03
CA LEU A 42 3.49 18.17 5.74
C LEU A 42 3.03 19.12 6.84
N PHE A 43 1.80 18.94 7.32
CA PHE A 43 1.22 19.76 8.37
C PHE A 43 0.31 18.92 9.26
N ALA A 44 0.02 19.45 10.45
CA ALA A 44 -0.94 18.87 11.38
C ALA A 44 -1.97 19.91 11.82
N LEU A 45 -3.23 19.50 11.82
CA LEU A 45 -4.36 20.26 12.36
C LEU A 45 -4.95 19.52 13.55
N ASP A 46 -5.32 20.24 14.59
CA ASP A 46 -6.26 19.75 15.58
C ASP A 46 -7.68 20.02 15.05
N ILE A 47 -8.42 18.93 14.83
CA ILE A 47 -9.79 18.93 14.32
C ILE A 47 -10.76 18.34 15.35
N THR A 48 -10.39 18.35 16.63
CA THR A 48 -11.24 17.87 17.74
C THR A 48 -12.59 18.61 17.76
N ASP A 49 -12.53 19.93 17.54
CA ASP A 49 -13.70 20.77 17.33
C ASP A 49 -13.80 21.14 15.84
N PRO A 50 -14.80 20.66 15.10
CA PRO A 50 -14.96 21.00 13.69
C PRO A 50 -15.27 22.48 13.45
N ASP A 51 -15.75 23.22 14.46
CA ASP A 51 -16.04 24.65 14.36
C ASP A 51 -14.83 25.53 14.74
N ASP A 52 -13.77 24.94 15.32
CA ASP A 52 -12.55 25.64 15.77
C ASP A 52 -11.27 24.84 15.43
N ILE A 53 -11.08 24.56 14.14
CA ILE A 53 -9.90 23.85 13.64
C ILE A 53 -8.63 24.69 13.85
N LYS A 54 -7.60 24.10 14.47
CA LYS A 54 -6.34 24.76 14.79
C LYS A 54 -5.17 24.18 14.04
N LEU A 55 -4.32 25.03 13.48
CA LEU A 55 -3.01 24.62 12.98
C LEU A 55 -2.10 24.30 14.16
N LEU A 56 -1.63 23.05 14.24
CA LEU A 56 -0.61 22.66 15.22
C LEU A 56 0.78 23.06 14.73
N TRP A 57 1.12 22.69 13.49
CA TRP A 57 2.40 23.00 12.87
C TRP A 57 2.39 22.73 11.37
N GLU A 58 3.33 23.36 10.67
CA GLU A 58 3.73 23.05 9.29
C GLU A 58 5.23 22.80 9.27
N LYS A 59 5.66 21.78 8.53
CA LYS A 59 7.06 21.39 8.40
C LYS A 59 7.43 21.12 6.95
N SER A 60 8.64 21.52 6.57
CA SER A 60 9.13 21.33 5.20
C SER A 60 10.56 20.81 5.16
N SER A 61 11.13 20.72 3.96
CA SER A 61 12.55 20.42 3.78
C SER A 61 13.50 21.44 4.45
N SER A 62 13.02 22.63 4.85
CA SER A 62 13.80 23.56 5.67
C SER A 62 14.01 23.07 7.10
N ASP A 63 13.02 22.37 7.66
CA ASP A 63 13.09 21.76 9.00
C ASP A 63 13.79 20.40 8.92
N TYR A 64 13.48 19.64 7.87
CA TYR A 64 13.91 18.25 7.68
C TYR A 64 14.62 18.10 6.33
N PRO A 65 15.95 18.29 6.26
CA PRO A 65 16.67 18.37 4.99
C PRO A 65 16.41 17.19 4.05
N GLN A 66 16.36 15.95 4.55
CA GLN A 66 16.10 14.77 3.70
C GLN A 66 14.61 14.56 3.36
N LEU A 67 13.71 15.50 3.68
CA LEU A 67 12.30 15.41 3.31
C LEU A 67 12.12 15.72 1.82
N GLY A 68 11.61 14.76 1.07
CA GLY A 68 11.22 14.87 -0.32
C GLY A 68 9.72 15.15 -0.49
N TYR A 69 9.21 14.88 -1.68
CA TYR A 69 7.79 14.89 -2.00
C TYR A 69 7.08 13.80 -1.19
N THR A 70 6.13 14.24 -0.36
CA THR A 70 5.50 13.44 0.70
C THR A 70 4.31 12.62 0.17
N TYR A 71 4.57 11.82 -0.86
CA TYR A 71 3.60 10.86 -1.41
C TYR A 71 3.30 9.69 -0.46
N ALA A 72 4.24 9.38 0.44
CA ALA A 72 4.10 8.38 1.47
C ALA A 72 2.94 8.74 2.42
N LYS A 73 2.04 7.78 2.68
CA LYS A 73 0.99 7.96 3.67
C LYS A 73 1.59 7.83 5.08
N PRO A 74 1.53 8.86 5.95
CA PRO A 74 2.05 8.77 7.30
C PRO A 74 1.21 7.83 8.18
N VAL A 75 1.77 7.40 9.30
CA VAL A 75 1.07 6.66 10.35
C VAL A 75 1.19 7.44 11.65
N VAL A 76 0.07 7.65 12.34
CA VAL A 76 0.07 8.28 13.67
C VAL A 76 -0.05 7.17 14.72
N THR A 77 0.93 7.09 15.62
CA THR A 77 1.01 6.01 16.61
C THR A 77 1.63 6.49 17.92
N ARG A 78 1.49 5.68 18.97
CA ARG A 78 2.22 5.88 20.23
C ARG A 78 3.56 5.15 20.19
N LEU A 79 4.61 5.78 20.69
CA LEU A 79 5.95 5.20 20.79
C LEU A 79 6.27 4.76 22.23
N GLN A 80 7.26 3.88 22.37
CA GLN A 80 7.73 3.31 23.65
C GLN A 80 8.28 4.37 24.63
N ASN A 81 8.73 5.53 24.13
CA ASN A 81 9.11 6.68 24.96
C ASN A 81 7.90 7.48 25.53
N GLY A 82 6.67 7.07 25.21
CA GLY A 82 5.43 7.68 25.70
C GLY A 82 4.84 8.77 24.80
N SER A 83 5.60 9.28 23.82
CA SER A 83 5.14 10.29 22.87
C SER A 83 4.19 9.71 21.83
N TRP A 84 3.26 10.53 21.35
CA TRP A 84 2.55 10.29 20.10
C TRP A 84 3.36 10.85 18.94
N ALA A 85 3.53 10.05 17.89
CA ALA A 85 4.38 10.37 16.76
C ALA A 85 3.69 10.20 15.41
N VAL A 86 4.02 11.11 14.48
CA VAL A 86 3.85 10.92 13.05
C VAL A 86 5.06 10.13 12.54
N VAL A 87 4.81 8.93 12.03
CA VAL A 87 5.77 8.05 11.39
C VAL A 87 5.65 8.21 9.88
N LEU A 88 6.71 8.68 9.24
CA LEU A 88 6.68 9.05 7.82
C LEU A 88 7.97 8.61 7.12
N GLY A 89 7.85 7.94 5.97
CA GLY A 89 8.97 7.78 5.05
C GLY A 89 9.31 9.14 4.43
N ASN A 90 10.59 9.46 4.28
CA ASN A 90 11.04 10.78 3.84
C ASN A 90 10.52 11.20 2.47
N GLY A 91 9.89 10.29 1.72
CA GLY A 91 9.32 10.58 0.42
C GLY A 91 10.40 10.63 -0.64
N TYR A 92 10.04 11.14 -1.81
CA TYR A 92 10.86 10.98 -3.01
C TYR A 92 11.44 12.30 -3.46
N GLY A 93 12.63 12.27 -4.04
CA GLY A 93 13.26 13.51 -4.50
C GLY A 93 13.50 14.49 -3.36
N SER A 94 13.90 14.02 -2.18
CA SER A 94 14.83 14.79 -1.34
C SER A 94 16.02 15.16 -2.25
N ASN A 95 16.62 16.35 -2.12
CA ASN A 95 17.42 17.04 -3.16
C ASN A 95 18.15 16.19 -4.24
N TRP A 96 18.12 16.63 -5.50
CA TRP A 96 18.90 16.03 -6.59
C TRP A 96 19.53 17.13 -7.44
N THR A 97 20.82 17.03 -7.79
CA THR A 97 21.35 17.74 -8.97
C THR A 97 22.47 16.94 -9.63
N ASN A 98 22.36 16.71 -10.94
CA ASN A 98 23.35 16.00 -11.75
C ASN A 98 24.15 17.00 -12.60
N ASN A 99 25.47 16.80 -12.68
CA ASN A 99 26.50 17.66 -13.27
C ASN A 99 26.74 19.03 -12.60
N GLY A 100 26.89 19.00 -11.26
CA GLY A 100 27.23 20.16 -10.42
C GLY A 100 26.96 19.96 -8.92
N ALA A 101 26.11 18.96 -8.62
CA ALA A 101 25.88 18.21 -7.38
C ALA A 101 25.57 18.94 -6.05
N THR A 102 24.36 18.73 -5.52
CA THR A 102 24.21 18.07 -4.20
C THR A 102 23.01 17.12 -4.24
N LEU A 103 23.23 15.86 -3.82
CA LEU A 103 22.30 14.73 -3.92
C LEU A 103 21.86 14.27 -2.52
N GLU A 104 20.57 14.27 -2.27
CA GLU A 104 19.84 13.63 -1.18
C GLU A 104 18.90 12.56 -1.76
N ASN A 105 19.46 11.40 -2.10
CA ASN A 105 18.67 10.20 -2.42
C ASN A 105 18.64 9.24 -1.25
N ALA A 106 18.45 9.77 -0.05
CA ALA A 106 18.37 8.95 1.14
C ALA A 106 16.99 8.28 1.21
N ALA A 107 16.93 7.10 1.81
CA ALA A 107 15.68 6.54 2.31
C ALA A 107 15.73 6.55 3.83
N SER A 108 14.86 7.36 4.44
CA SER A 108 14.85 7.63 5.87
C SER A 108 13.44 7.57 6.42
N LEU A 109 13.32 7.04 7.64
CA LEU A 109 12.09 7.10 8.41
C LEU A 109 12.18 8.27 9.40
N TYR A 110 11.20 9.17 9.35
CA TYR A 110 11.01 10.23 10.32
C TYR A 110 10.01 9.82 11.39
N LEU A 111 10.35 10.12 12.64
CA LEU A 111 9.45 10.11 13.78
C LEU A 111 9.34 11.55 14.28
N LEU A 112 8.17 12.16 14.11
CA LEU A 112 7.90 13.55 14.49
C LEU A 112 6.89 13.57 15.62
N ASN A 113 7.07 14.41 16.63
CA ASN A 113 6.08 14.58 17.69
C ASN A 113 4.78 15.17 17.10
N VAL A 114 3.64 14.56 17.40
CA VAL A 114 2.35 15.00 16.86
C VAL A 114 1.96 16.41 17.33
N SER A 115 2.33 16.83 18.55
CA SER A 115 1.84 18.09 19.11
C SER A 115 2.53 19.34 18.54
N ASP A 116 3.83 19.27 18.23
CA ASP A 116 4.64 20.43 17.82
C ASP A 116 5.47 20.19 16.55
N GLY A 117 5.39 18.97 16.00
CA GLY A 117 6.08 18.57 14.80
C GLY A 117 7.56 18.31 15.01
N SER A 118 8.11 18.47 16.22
CA SER A 118 9.55 18.33 16.50
C SER A 118 10.10 16.94 16.19
N LEU A 119 11.37 16.87 15.78
CA LEU A 119 12.01 15.60 15.43
C LEU A 119 12.28 14.76 16.68
N ILE A 120 11.63 13.60 16.79
CA ILE A 120 11.94 12.57 17.80
C ILE A 120 13.16 11.78 17.33
N SER A 121 13.13 11.28 16.09
CA SER A 121 14.25 10.55 15.50
C SER A 121 14.17 10.52 13.97
N GLN A 122 15.33 10.41 13.35
CA GLN A 122 15.50 10.19 11.91
C GLN A 122 16.36 8.94 11.70
N LEU A 123 15.76 7.90 11.14
CA LEU A 123 16.42 6.62 10.91
C LEU A 123 16.75 6.47 9.43
N THR A 124 18.00 6.74 9.06
CA THR A 124 18.45 6.68 7.66
C THR A 124 18.82 5.24 7.29
N ALA A 125 17.95 4.56 6.54
CA ALA A 125 18.13 3.18 6.10
C ALA A 125 19.09 3.04 4.91
N SER A 126 19.03 4.01 3.99
CA SER A 126 20.01 4.16 2.92
C SER A 126 20.51 5.58 2.92
N ALA A 127 21.82 5.75 3.09
CA ALA A 127 22.45 7.05 2.95
C ALA A 127 22.33 7.60 1.53
N SER A 128 22.53 8.91 1.40
CA SER A 128 22.55 9.60 0.10
C SER A 128 23.57 8.95 -0.83
N GLY A 129 23.16 8.75 -2.08
CA GLY A 129 24.00 8.20 -3.14
C GLY A 129 23.57 8.69 -4.52
N THR A 130 24.20 8.13 -5.55
CA THR A 130 23.93 8.47 -6.95
C THR A 130 22.64 7.85 -7.48
N ALA A 131 22.18 6.75 -6.91
CA ALA A 131 20.91 6.13 -7.28
C ALA A 131 19.77 6.86 -6.58
N VAL A 132 18.77 7.31 -7.35
CA VAL A 132 17.54 7.91 -6.81
C VAL A 132 16.91 6.96 -5.79
N ASN A 133 16.51 7.52 -4.65
CA ASN A 133 15.82 6.76 -3.62
C ASN A 133 14.90 7.66 -2.81
N GLY A 134 14.10 7.02 -1.96
CA GLY A 134 13.22 7.63 -1.00
C GLY A 134 12.43 6.54 -0.30
N LEU A 135 12.20 6.70 1.00
CA LEU A 135 11.43 5.74 1.76
C LEU A 135 9.93 5.99 1.52
N SER A 136 9.22 4.92 1.20
CA SER A 136 7.80 4.94 0.87
C SER A 136 6.90 4.88 2.11
N SER A 137 5.59 4.71 1.90
CA SER A 137 4.61 4.61 2.98
C SER A 137 5.00 3.52 4.00
N PRO A 138 5.16 3.85 5.29
CA PRO A 138 5.48 2.86 6.30
C PRO A 138 4.24 2.08 6.76
N LEU A 139 4.51 0.91 7.33
CA LEU A 139 3.62 0.15 8.17
C LEU A 139 4.20 0.13 9.58
N VAL A 140 3.44 0.56 10.58
CA VAL A 140 3.81 0.39 11.99
C VAL A 140 3.24 -0.93 12.50
N ALA A 141 4.04 -1.69 13.23
CA ALA A 141 3.66 -2.94 13.86
C ALA A 141 3.74 -2.84 15.38
N ASP A 142 2.67 -3.25 16.02
CA ASP A 142 2.58 -3.62 17.43
C ASP A 142 2.55 -5.15 17.45
N VAL A 143 3.54 -5.79 18.09
CA VAL A 143 3.66 -7.25 18.11
C VAL A 143 3.31 -7.87 19.47
N ASN A 144 3.02 -7.05 20.48
CA ASN A 144 2.70 -7.48 21.83
C ASN A 144 1.25 -7.11 22.27
N ASN A 145 0.51 -6.38 21.43
CA ASN A 145 -0.85 -5.88 21.60
C ASN A 145 -1.03 -4.85 22.74
N ASP A 146 -0.06 -3.99 23.00
CA ASP A 146 -0.17 -2.88 23.97
C ASP A 146 -0.54 -1.53 23.34
N LEU A 147 -0.80 -1.50 22.02
CA LEU A 147 -1.09 -0.33 21.20
C LEU A 147 0.09 0.66 21.07
N ILE A 148 1.30 0.20 21.35
CA ILE A 148 2.55 0.95 21.21
C ILE A 148 3.34 0.35 20.04
N ALA A 149 3.93 1.22 19.23
CA ALA A 149 4.74 0.80 18.10
C ALA A 149 6.03 0.08 18.55
N ASP A 150 6.25 -1.13 18.06
CA ASP A 150 7.48 -1.90 18.25
C ASP A 150 8.40 -1.84 17.03
N TYR A 151 7.80 -1.90 15.83
CA TYR A 151 8.52 -1.88 14.58
C TYR A 151 7.86 -0.96 13.56
N ALA A 152 8.64 -0.53 12.57
CA ALA A 152 8.09 -0.05 11.31
C ALA A 152 8.72 -0.80 10.13
N TYR A 153 7.94 -1.03 9.08
CA TYR A 153 8.38 -1.62 7.82
C TYR A 153 8.07 -0.66 6.67
N ALA A 154 9.03 -0.46 5.77
CA ALA A 154 8.80 0.39 4.61
C ALA A 154 9.68 -0.06 3.44
N GLY A 155 9.11 0.01 2.24
CA GLY A 155 9.86 -0.14 1.00
C GLY A 155 10.56 1.14 0.59
N ASP A 156 11.50 1.05 -0.35
CA ASP A 156 12.11 2.20 -1.01
C ASP A 156 12.07 2.07 -2.55
N LEU A 157 12.46 3.15 -3.26
CA LEU A 157 12.46 3.16 -4.73
C LEU A 157 13.51 2.23 -5.34
N GLN A 158 14.51 1.79 -4.57
CA GLN A 158 15.49 0.80 -4.99
C GLN A 158 15.02 -0.64 -4.76
N GLY A 159 13.80 -0.84 -4.24
CA GLY A 159 13.24 -2.16 -4.02
C GLY A 159 13.75 -2.83 -2.75
N ARG A 160 14.18 -2.07 -1.76
CA ARG A 160 14.58 -2.61 -0.46
C ARG A 160 13.43 -2.48 0.52
N LEU A 161 13.06 -3.60 1.13
CA LEU A 161 12.12 -3.64 2.25
C LEU A 161 12.92 -3.53 3.54
N TRP A 162 12.78 -2.40 4.23
CA TRP A 162 13.45 -2.10 5.48
C TRP A 162 12.56 -2.41 6.68
N ARG A 163 13.20 -2.76 7.79
CA ARG A 163 12.60 -2.74 9.13
C ARG A 163 13.33 -1.72 9.99
N PHE A 164 12.58 -1.06 10.85
CA PHE A 164 13.06 -0.12 11.85
C PHE A 164 12.62 -0.64 13.22
N ASP A 165 13.57 -0.74 14.14
CA ASP A 165 13.32 -1.15 15.51
C ASP A 165 12.94 0.09 16.32
N LEU A 166 11.69 0.16 16.77
CA LEU A 166 11.10 1.25 17.58
C LEU A 166 10.96 0.85 19.06
N VAL A 167 11.79 -0.10 19.49
CA VAL A 167 11.80 -0.65 20.84
C VAL A 167 12.75 0.13 21.76
N GLY A 168 12.43 0.17 23.04
CA GLY A 168 13.19 0.88 24.07
C GLY A 168 12.58 2.22 24.47
N SER A 169 12.85 2.67 25.69
CA SER A 169 12.19 3.83 26.31
C SER A 169 12.78 5.20 25.91
N SER A 170 13.79 5.22 25.02
CA SER A 170 14.48 6.44 24.57
C SER A 170 14.49 6.52 23.05
N ALA A 171 14.35 7.73 22.51
CA ALA A 171 14.44 7.98 21.08
C ALA A 171 15.80 7.56 20.48
N THR A 172 16.86 7.53 21.29
CA THR A 172 18.20 7.06 20.90
C THR A 172 18.32 5.54 20.80
N SER A 173 17.35 4.78 21.32
CA SER A 173 17.29 3.32 21.18
C SER A 173 16.72 2.88 19.84
N TYR A 174 15.99 3.77 19.16
CA TYR A 174 15.41 3.48 17.85
C TYR A 174 16.50 3.40 16.78
N SER A 175 16.38 2.43 15.88
CA SER A 175 17.41 2.17 14.87
C SER A 175 16.85 1.53 13.61
N VAL A 176 17.61 1.60 12.53
CA VAL A 176 17.38 0.72 11.37
C VAL A 176 17.75 -0.69 11.82
N ALA A 177 16.83 -1.63 11.66
CA ALA A 177 17.03 -3.00 12.13
C ALA A 177 18.19 -3.69 11.40
N PHE A 178 18.56 -4.87 11.87
CA PHE A 178 19.58 -5.73 11.26
C PHE A 178 20.94 -5.02 11.15
N GLY A 179 21.28 -4.25 12.18
CA GLY A 179 22.53 -3.50 12.28
C GLY A 179 22.65 -2.34 11.30
N GLY A 180 21.54 -1.91 10.68
CA GLY A 180 21.48 -0.78 9.75
C GLY A 180 22.18 -1.01 8.40
N LYS A 181 22.54 -2.26 8.09
CA LYS A 181 23.33 -2.60 6.88
C LYS A 181 22.55 -3.41 5.85
N THR A 182 21.48 -4.10 6.28
CA THR A 182 20.81 -5.11 5.48
C THR A 182 19.30 -4.89 5.53
N PRO A 183 18.63 -4.70 4.39
CA PRO A 183 17.17 -4.72 4.37
C PRO A 183 16.66 -6.13 4.69
N LEU A 184 15.40 -6.25 5.12
CA LEU A 184 14.75 -7.55 5.27
C LEU A 184 14.74 -8.32 3.94
N TYR A 185 14.54 -7.61 2.83
CA TYR A 185 14.56 -8.17 1.49
C TYR A 185 14.92 -7.11 0.45
N SER A 186 15.61 -7.50 -0.62
CA SER A 186 15.85 -6.66 -1.79
C SER A 186 15.19 -7.30 -3.01
N VAL A 187 14.23 -6.61 -3.63
CA VAL A 187 13.53 -7.11 -4.81
C VAL A 187 14.35 -6.87 -6.07
N LEU A 188 14.56 -7.96 -6.81
CA LEU A 188 15.08 -7.96 -8.16
C LEU A 188 14.07 -8.70 -9.03
N ALA A 189 13.74 -8.10 -10.17
CA ALA A 189 12.83 -8.70 -11.13
C ALA A 189 13.33 -10.09 -11.52
N SER A 190 12.47 -11.09 -11.40
CA SER A 190 12.74 -12.48 -11.80
C SER A 190 12.10 -12.86 -13.14
N SER A 191 11.29 -11.97 -13.69
CA SER A 191 10.67 -12.09 -15.02
C SER A 191 10.86 -10.78 -15.77
N TYR A 192 11.50 -10.86 -16.93
CA TYR A 192 11.87 -9.73 -17.77
C TYR A 192 12.07 -10.17 -19.22
N SER A 193 12.01 -9.23 -20.15
CA SER A 193 12.21 -9.49 -21.57
C SER A 193 13.62 -10.03 -21.86
N SER A 194 13.73 -10.88 -22.87
CA SER A 194 14.99 -11.54 -23.25
C SER A 194 16.11 -10.53 -23.52
N GLY A 195 17.32 -10.83 -23.05
CA GLY A 195 18.51 -10.00 -23.27
C GLY A 195 18.71 -8.89 -22.23
N LEU A 196 17.82 -8.78 -21.24
CA LEU A 196 17.98 -7.87 -20.11
C LEU A 196 18.45 -8.64 -18.87
N SER A 197 19.06 -7.93 -17.91
CA SER A 197 19.47 -8.52 -16.64
C SER A 197 19.32 -7.54 -15.48
N SER A 198 18.82 -8.04 -14.34
CA SER A 198 18.78 -7.38 -13.04
C SER A 198 18.13 -5.98 -13.00
N PHE A 199 16.81 -5.93 -12.93
CA PHE A 199 16.08 -4.69 -12.62
C PHE A 199 15.61 -4.66 -11.18
N THR A 200 15.87 -3.55 -10.49
CA THR A 200 15.17 -3.23 -9.25
C THR A 200 13.69 -2.97 -9.54
N GLN A 201 12.84 -3.27 -8.57
CA GLN A 201 11.41 -2.96 -8.62
C GLN A 201 11.11 -2.04 -7.43
N ALA A 202 10.66 -0.81 -7.68
CA ALA A 202 10.34 0.12 -6.61
C ALA A 202 9.19 -0.43 -5.74
N ILE A 203 9.19 -0.10 -4.45
CA ILE A 203 8.09 -0.42 -3.52
C ILE A 203 7.51 0.91 -3.04
N THR A 204 6.30 1.26 -3.47
CA THR A 204 5.64 2.54 -3.11
C THR A 204 4.47 2.37 -2.14
N ALA A 205 3.74 1.26 -2.26
CA ALA A 205 2.70 0.87 -1.32
C ALA A 205 3.26 0.55 0.07
N ALA A 206 2.50 0.87 1.12
CA ALA A 206 2.80 0.36 2.45
C ALA A 206 2.65 -1.17 2.48
N PRO A 207 3.54 -1.89 3.17
CA PRO A 207 3.36 -3.32 3.41
C PRO A 207 2.11 -3.62 4.25
N TYR A 208 1.76 -4.90 4.31
CA TYR A 208 0.78 -5.48 5.22
C TYR A 208 1.46 -6.56 6.07
N LEU A 209 1.02 -6.72 7.33
CA LEU A 209 1.59 -7.67 8.27
C LEU A 209 0.62 -8.83 8.50
N VAL A 210 1.06 -10.07 8.32
CA VAL A 210 0.29 -11.27 8.64
C VAL A 210 1.11 -12.13 9.59
N ARG A 211 0.50 -12.62 10.68
CA ARG A 211 1.21 -13.52 11.60
C ARG A 211 1.59 -14.81 10.86
N HIS A 212 2.85 -15.24 11.00
CA HIS A 212 3.30 -16.45 10.33
C HIS A 212 2.53 -17.68 10.87
N PRO A 213 2.18 -18.70 10.05
CA PRO A 213 1.42 -19.87 10.49
C PRO A 213 2.06 -20.65 11.66
N SER A 214 3.39 -20.62 11.78
CA SER A 214 4.10 -21.25 12.91
C SER A 214 3.96 -20.48 14.23
N GLY A 215 3.45 -19.26 14.20
CA GLY A 215 3.40 -18.34 15.34
C GLY A 215 4.72 -17.63 15.66
N THR A 216 5.81 -17.92 14.95
CA THR A 216 7.07 -17.19 15.08
C THR A 216 7.17 -16.09 14.03
N GLY A 217 7.18 -14.84 14.48
CA GLY A 217 7.32 -13.69 13.59
C GLY A 217 6.15 -13.51 12.63
N TYR A 218 6.39 -12.76 11.56
CA TYR A 218 5.34 -12.28 10.66
C TYR A 218 5.77 -12.34 9.20
N LEU A 219 4.81 -12.58 8.31
CA LEU A 219 4.94 -12.35 6.88
C LEU A 219 4.70 -10.86 6.61
N ILE A 220 5.68 -10.22 5.99
CA ILE A 220 5.61 -8.87 5.46
C ILE A 220 5.21 -8.96 4.00
N VAL A 221 3.99 -8.53 3.70
CA VAL A 221 3.37 -8.70 2.40
C VAL A 221 3.26 -7.37 1.67
N PHE A 222 3.71 -7.32 0.42
CA PHE A 222 3.78 -6.09 -0.35
C PHE A 222 3.81 -6.37 -1.86
N GLY A 223 3.46 -5.36 -2.65
CA GLY A 223 3.59 -5.39 -4.11
C GLY A 223 4.61 -4.36 -4.58
N THR A 224 5.17 -4.59 -5.77
CA THR A 224 6.12 -3.67 -6.40
C THR A 224 5.44 -2.83 -7.48
N GLY A 225 5.93 -1.60 -7.67
CA GLY A 225 5.35 -0.61 -8.54
C GLY A 225 5.68 0.83 -8.14
N LYS A 226 5.71 1.73 -9.12
CA LYS A 226 5.74 3.18 -8.89
C LYS A 226 4.88 3.90 -9.94
N TYR A 227 4.09 4.87 -9.47
CA TYR A 227 3.26 5.73 -10.32
C TYR A 227 3.35 7.16 -9.79
N LEU A 228 4.52 7.77 -9.98
CA LEU A 228 4.91 9.01 -9.31
C LEU A 228 5.37 10.09 -10.29
N GLU A 229 5.92 9.68 -11.44
CA GLU A 229 6.50 10.54 -12.45
C GLU A 229 5.73 10.42 -13.76
N GLY A 230 5.82 11.42 -14.65
CA GLY A 230 5.14 11.36 -15.95
C GLY A 230 5.53 10.13 -16.80
N ALA A 231 6.77 9.64 -16.66
CA ALA A 231 7.24 8.43 -17.34
C ALA A 231 6.56 7.13 -16.84
N ASP A 232 5.92 7.17 -15.67
CA ASP A 232 5.20 6.01 -15.13
C ASP A 232 3.82 5.83 -15.77
N ALA A 233 3.31 6.86 -16.46
CA ALA A 233 2.06 6.81 -17.24
C ALA A 233 2.12 5.85 -18.44
N THR A 234 3.32 5.50 -18.88
CA THR A 234 3.54 4.53 -19.96
C THR A 234 3.87 3.16 -19.38
N ALA A 235 3.17 2.13 -19.84
CA ALA A 235 3.36 0.76 -19.36
C ALA A 235 4.79 0.23 -19.63
N ASN A 236 5.50 -0.18 -18.58
CA ASN A 236 6.81 -0.80 -18.70
C ASN A 236 6.72 -2.32 -18.86
N THR A 237 6.78 -2.79 -20.10
CA THR A 237 6.69 -4.22 -20.44
C THR A 237 8.03 -4.96 -20.38
N THR A 238 9.12 -4.30 -20.02
CA THR A 238 10.47 -4.89 -20.01
C THR A 238 10.74 -5.80 -18.82
N LYS A 239 10.00 -5.60 -17.73
CA LYS A 239 10.09 -6.37 -16.49
C LYS A 239 8.71 -6.51 -15.86
N ALA A 240 8.44 -7.66 -15.26
CA ALA A 240 7.25 -7.86 -14.46
C ALA A 240 7.45 -7.10 -13.13
N MET A 241 6.38 -6.53 -12.59
CA MET A 241 6.31 -6.28 -11.15
C MET A 241 5.89 -7.57 -10.44
N THR A 242 5.94 -7.58 -9.11
CA THR A 242 5.83 -8.82 -8.33
C THR A 242 5.15 -8.53 -6.99
N LEU A 243 4.32 -9.47 -6.54
CA LEU A 243 3.78 -9.53 -5.17
C LEU A 243 4.66 -10.45 -4.34
N TYR A 244 4.92 -10.09 -3.09
CA TYR A 244 5.78 -10.84 -2.18
C TYR A 244 5.13 -11.01 -0.81
N GLY A 245 5.40 -12.14 -0.17
CA GLY A 245 5.26 -12.31 1.28
C GLY A 245 6.58 -12.80 1.86
N ILE A 246 7.27 -11.98 2.65
CA ILE A 246 8.60 -12.27 3.19
C ILE A 246 8.53 -12.48 4.70
N TRP A 247 9.10 -13.57 5.20
CA TRP A 247 9.05 -13.93 6.61
C TRP A 247 10.13 -13.21 7.43
N ASP A 248 9.72 -12.27 8.28
CA ASP A 248 10.52 -11.77 9.38
C ASP A 248 10.33 -12.66 10.61
N ARG A 249 11.35 -13.45 10.92
CA ARG A 249 11.37 -14.38 12.06
C ARG A 249 11.74 -13.71 13.38
N GLN A 250 12.27 -12.49 13.35
CA GLN A 250 12.87 -11.78 14.47
C GLN A 250 12.01 -10.58 14.91
N ALA A 251 10.74 -10.57 14.54
CA ALA A 251 9.74 -9.60 14.97
C ALA A 251 9.08 -10.07 16.30
N THR A 252 9.83 -9.98 17.40
CA THR A 252 9.48 -10.54 18.72
C THR A 252 9.44 -9.50 19.85
N GLY A 253 9.36 -8.20 19.54
CA GLY A 253 9.37 -7.10 20.50
C GLY A 253 10.78 -6.70 20.98
N THR A 254 11.81 -7.14 20.27
CA THR A 254 13.22 -6.85 20.56
C THR A 254 13.98 -6.44 19.31
N ALA A 255 15.06 -5.67 19.49
CA ALA A 255 15.93 -5.29 18.38
C ALA A 255 16.66 -6.52 17.79
N ALA A 256 16.96 -6.50 16.49
CA ALA A 256 17.74 -7.54 15.83
C ALA A 256 18.97 -6.98 15.12
N SER A 257 20.09 -7.68 15.22
CA SER A 257 21.38 -7.23 14.67
C SER A 257 21.67 -7.74 13.26
N THR A 258 21.02 -8.81 12.81
CA THR A 258 21.19 -9.41 11.48
C THR A 258 19.91 -10.07 11.00
N THR A 259 19.81 -10.28 9.69
CA THR A 259 18.78 -11.09 9.01
C THR A 259 19.45 -11.88 7.87
N PRO A 260 18.95 -13.07 7.47
CA PRO A 260 19.48 -13.79 6.32
C PRO A 260 19.34 -12.98 5.01
N THR A 261 20.34 -13.04 4.14
CA THR A 261 20.21 -12.54 2.76
C THR A 261 19.37 -13.51 1.95
N LEU A 262 18.18 -13.08 1.52
CA LEU A 262 17.25 -13.89 0.75
C LEU A 262 17.23 -13.48 -0.72
N THR A 263 16.91 -14.44 -1.58
CA THR A 263 16.62 -14.25 -3.01
C THR A 263 15.33 -14.98 -3.38
N VAL A 264 14.86 -14.86 -4.62
CA VAL A 264 13.69 -15.62 -5.10
C VAL A 264 13.87 -17.14 -4.98
N ALA A 265 15.10 -17.66 -4.93
CA ALA A 265 15.35 -19.08 -4.69
C ALA A 265 14.91 -19.54 -3.28
N ASN A 266 14.89 -18.62 -2.32
CA ASN A 266 14.43 -18.85 -0.96
C ASN A 266 12.91 -18.68 -0.81
N LEU A 267 12.20 -18.35 -1.87
CA LEU A 267 10.76 -18.12 -1.87
C LEU A 267 10.04 -19.19 -2.71
N GLN A 268 8.77 -19.45 -2.37
CA GLN A 268 7.88 -20.27 -3.20
C GLN A 268 7.28 -19.40 -4.31
N GLN A 269 7.54 -19.76 -5.57
CA GLN A 269 6.86 -19.11 -6.70
C GLN A 269 5.41 -19.57 -6.79
N GLN A 270 4.51 -18.62 -7.06
CA GLN A 270 3.18 -18.88 -7.57
C GLN A 270 3.07 -18.36 -9.00
N THR A 271 2.29 -19.07 -9.82
CA THR A 271 2.19 -18.83 -11.26
C THR A 271 0.76 -18.47 -11.62
N LEU A 272 0.58 -17.33 -12.29
CA LEU A 272 -0.70 -16.91 -12.86
C LEU A 272 -1.06 -17.80 -14.06
N GLY A 273 -2.33 -18.22 -14.10
CA GLY A 273 -2.92 -18.88 -15.26
C GLY A 273 -3.19 -17.90 -16.40
N ALA A 274 -3.71 -18.43 -17.50
CA ALA A 274 -4.08 -17.63 -18.67
C ALA A 274 -5.31 -16.76 -18.40
N ASP A 275 -5.38 -15.61 -19.07
CA ASP A 275 -6.58 -14.77 -19.10
C ASP A 275 -7.75 -15.56 -19.69
N THR A 276 -8.87 -15.58 -18.98
CA THR A 276 -10.12 -16.24 -19.38
C THR A 276 -11.25 -15.22 -19.41
N GLY A 277 -12.00 -15.16 -20.51
CA GLY A 277 -13.22 -14.37 -20.58
C GLY A 277 -14.31 -15.02 -19.72
N ILE A 278 -14.91 -14.23 -18.84
CA ILE A 278 -16.01 -14.65 -17.97
C ILE A 278 -17.25 -13.80 -18.25
N SER A 279 -18.43 -14.37 -18.03
CA SER A 279 -19.69 -13.65 -18.09
C SER A 279 -20.55 -14.07 -16.92
N TYR A 280 -21.00 -13.10 -16.13
CA TYR A 280 -21.90 -13.31 -15.01
C TYR A 280 -23.25 -12.71 -15.35
N THR A 281 -24.31 -13.53 -15.28
CA THR A 281 -25.69 -13.06 -15.40
C THR A 281 -26.32 -13.05 -14.02
N SER A 282 -26.77 -11.89 -13.56
CA SER A 282 -27.46 -11.74 -12.29
C SER A 282 -28.82 -12.46 -12.31
N SER A 283 -29.41 -12.65 -11.13
CA SER A 283 -30.79 -13.14 -11.00
C SER A 283 -31.84 -12.22 -11.62
N THR A 284 -31.48 -10.96 -11.93
CA THR A 284 -32.33 -9.99 -12.63
C THR A 284 -32.17 -10.05 -14.16
N GLY A 285 -31.28 -10.89 -14.68
CA GLY A 285 -31.03 -11.06 -16.12
C GLY A 285 -29.93 -10.15 -16.69
N ASP A 286 -29.29 -9.33 -15.86
CA ASP A 286 -28.22 -8.43 -16.28
C ASP A 286 -26.92 -9.21 -16.44
N SER A 287 -26.30 -9.14 -17.61
CA SER A 287 -25.03 -9.82 -17.89
C SER A 287 -23.85 -8.84 -17.86
N VAL A 288 -22.81 -9.19 -17.12
CA VAL A 288 -21.53 -8.46 -17.11
C VAL A 288 -20.44 -9.40 -17.59
N ALA A 289 -19.67 -8.97 -18.59
CA ALA A 289 -18.48 -9.68 -19.06
C ALA A 289 -17.20 -9.09 -18.45
N SER A 290 -16.23 -9.94 -18.12
CA SER A 290 -14.91 -9.52 -17.64
C SER A 290 -13.82 -10.52 -18.05
N THR A 291 -12.58 -10.26 -17.66
CA THR A 291 -11.44 -11.15 -17.81
C THR A 291 -10.93 -11.55 -16.43
N ALA A 292 -10.65 -12.84 -16.22
CA ALA A 292 -10.12 -13.35 -14.96
C ALA A 292 -9.02 -14.38 -15.18
N ASN A 293 -8.19 -14.59 -14.16
CA ASN A 293 -7.14 -15.61 -14.15
C ASN A 293 -7.21 -16.41 -12.85
N THR A 294 -6.81 -17.68 -12.94
CA THR A 294 -6.48 -18.50 -11.78
C THR A 294 -5.03 -18.24 -11.34
N LEU A 295 -4.70 -18.69 -10.13
CA LEU A 295 -3.34 -18.70 -9.61
C LEU A 295 -3.06 -20.09 -9.04
N SER A 296 -1.82 -20.55 -9.14
CA SER A 296 -1.42 -21.81 -8.50
C SER A 296 -1.67 -21.79 -6.99
N THR A 297 -1.90 -22.97 -6.42
CA THR A 297 -2.15 -23.18 -4.98
C THR A 297 -1.01 -23.94 -4.31
N THR A 298 0.21 -23.85 -4.87
CA THR A 298 1.39 -24.57 -4.39
C THR A 298 1.67 -24.20 -2.93
N ALA A 299 1.74 -25.20 -2.06
CA ALA A 299 2.04 -24.97 -0.65
C ALA A 299 3.47 -24.42 -0.47
N VAL A 300 3.67 -23.64 0.58
CA VAL A 300 5.01 -23.18 0.98
C VAL A 300 5.58 -24.18 1.98
N ASP A 301 6.64 -24.87 1.58
CA ASP A 301 7.42 -25.71 2.49
C ASP A 301 8.36 -24.81 3.33
N TRP A 302 7.89 -24.40 4.50
CA TRP A 302 8.55 -23.38 5.32
C TRP A 302 9.88 -23.83 5.90
N TYR A 303 10.81 -22.88 6.03
CA TYR A 303 12.02 -23.08 6.78
C TYR A 303 11.71 -23.47 8.24
N THR A 304 12.37 -24.51 8.74
CA THR A 304 12.36 -24.88 10.16
C THR A 304 13.75 -25.30 10.61
N SER A 305 13.95 -25.53 11.92
CA SER A 305 15.21 -26.10 12.41
C SER A 305 15.53 -27.47 11.80
N THR A 306 14.52 -28.21 11.36
CA THR A 306 14.65 -29.53 10.70
C THR A 306 14.53 -29.46 9.18
N ASN A 307 14.03 -28.36 8.61
CA ASN A 307 13.97 -28.10 7.17
C ASN A 307 14.74 -26.82 6.84
N THR A 308 16.07 -26.92 6.79
CA THR A 308 16.93 -25.76 6.54
C THR A 308 16.95 -25.31 5.08
N ALA A 309 16.44 -26.14 4.16
CA ALA A 309 16.22 -25.81 2.75
C ALA A 309 14.84 -25.18 2.49
N GLY A 310 13.99 -25.09 3.52
CA GLY A 310 12.65 -24.54 3.42
C GLY A 310 12.65 -23.05 3.05
N LYS A 311 11.46 -22.58 2.68
CA LYS A 311 11.23 -21.25 2.14
C LYS A 311 11.00 -20.22 3.25
N TYR A 312 11.38 -18.99 2.95
CA TYR A 312 11.21 -17.81 3.79
C TYR A 312 10.06 -16.93 3.31
N GLY A 313 9.21 -17.43 2.42
CA GLY A 313 8.14 -16.64 1.84
C GLY A 313 7.67 -17.15 0.50
N TRP A 314 6.98 -16.27 -0.21
CA TRP A 314 6.40 -16.55 -1.52
C TRP A 314 6.46 -15.31 -2.42
N TYR A 315 6.29 -15.53 -3.73
CA TYR A 315 6.14 -14.44 -4.69
C TYR A 315 5.23 -14.81 -5.87
N VAL A 316 4.59 -13.79 -6.46
CA VAL A 316 3.75 -13.88 -7.66
C VAL A 316 4.23 -12.82 -8.65
N ASN A 317 4.82 -13.23 -9.78
CA ASN A 317 5.12 -12.28 -10.85
C ASN A 317 3.83 -11.84 -11.53
N LEU A 318 3.67 -10.53 -11.71
CA LEU A 318 2.60 -9.96 -12.52
C LEU A 318 2.90 -10.17 -14.02
N PRO A 319 1.90 -10.11 -14.90
CA PRO A 319 2.11 -10.15 -16.34
C PRO A 319 3.10 -9.08 -16.84
N LEU A 320 3.84 -9.40 -17.91
CA LEU A 320 4.75 -8.47 -18.61
C LEU A 320 4.00 -7.41 -19.44
N THR A 321 2.92 -6.85 -18.88
CA THR A 321 2.07 -5.84 -19.49
C THR A 321 2.35 -4.44 -18.95
N GLY A 322 3.31 -4.29 -18.03
CA GLY A 322 3.50 -3.06 -17.25
C GLY A 322 2.57 -2.94 -16.05
N GLU A 323 1.92 -4.03 -15.66
CA GLU A 323 1.11 -4.09 -14.45
C GLU A 323 1.94 -3.87 -13.19
N MET A 324 1.40 -3.12 -12.23
CA MET A 324 2.08 -2.77 -10.99
C MET A 324 1.13 -2.54 -9.82
N VAL A 325 1.66 -2.60 -8.59
CA VAL A 325 0.92 -2.34 -7.36
C VAL A 325 1.46 -1.09 -6.67
N ILE A 326 0.56 -0.13 -6.45
CA ILE A 326 0.85 1.14 -5.76
C ILE A 326 0.00 1.34 -4.50
N ASN A 327 -0.93 0.41 -4.24
CA ASN A 327 -1.83 0.46 -3.09
C ASN A 327 -1.49 -0.63 -2.07
N LYS A 328 -1.68 -0.32 -0.78
CA LYS A 328 -1.53 -1.26 0.31
C LYS A 328 -2.56 -2.39 0.18
N ALA A 329 -2.12 -3.63 0.41
CA ALA A 329 -3.00 -4.79 0.45
C ALA A 329 -4.00 -4.72 1.61
N GLN A 330 -5.14 -5.40 1.45
CA GLN A 330 -6.12 -5.56 2.52
C GLN A 330 -6.33 -7.01 2.87
N TYR A 331 -6.43 -7.32 4.16
CA TYR A 331 -6.75 -8.66 4.63
C TYR A 331 -8.21 -8.73 5.06
N ILE A 332 -8.99 -9.58 4.40
CA ILE A 332 -10.41 -9.75 4.68
C ILE A 332 -10.73 -11.25 4.60
N SER A 333 -11.31 -11.80 5.67
CA SER A 333 -11.81 -13.20 5.70
C SER A 333 -10.78 -14.22 5.20
N ASP A 334 -9.57 -14.19 5.78
CA ASP A 334 -8.45 -15.08 5.43
C ASP A 334 -7.92 -14.95 3.99
N THR A 335 -8.35 -13.91 3.30
CA THR A 335 -7.90 -13.58 1.95
C THR A 335 -7.18 -12.24 1.95
N LEU A 336 -6.07 -12.20 1.24
CA LEU A 336 -5.32 -11.00 0.97
C LEU A 336 -5.72 -10.42 -0.38
N LEU A 337 -6.14 -9.16 -0.39
CA LEU A 337 -6.57 -8.42 -1.56
C LEU A 337 -5.53 -7.41 -1.97
N PHE A 338 -5.10 -7.50 -3.22
CA PHE A 338 -4.31 -6.46 -3.86
C PHE A 338 -5.10 -5.82 -4.99
N THR A 339 -4.82 -4.55 -5.23
CA THR A 339 -5.26 -3.88 -6.45
C THR A 339 -4.02 -3.48 -7.22
N SER A 340 -3.96 -3.88 -8.49
CA SER A 340 -2.92 -3.48 -9.41
C SER A 340 -3.51 -2.58 -10.50
N LEU A 341 -2.63 -1.91 -11.23
CA LEU A 341 -3.00 -1.17 -12.43
C LEU A 341 -1.98 -1.40 -13.55
N VAL A 342 -2.45 -1.35 -14.78
CA VAL A 342 -1.65 -1.24 -16.00
C VAL A 342 -1.83 0.19 -16.52
N PRO A 343 -0.78 1.01 -16.58
CA PRO A 343 -0.87 2.36 -17.15
C PRO A 343 -1.30 2.33 -18.62
N ASN A 344 -2.03 3.35 -19.04
CA ASN A 344 -2.37 3.60 -20.43
C ASN A 344 -2.25 5.09 -20.72
N ASP A 345 -1.41 5.45 -21.69
CA ASP A 345 -1.21 6.84 -22.12
C ASP A 345 -2.00 7.19 -23.39
N ASP A 346 -2.80 6.27 -23.94
CA ASP A 346 -3.71 6.55 -25.04
C ASP A 346 -4.87 7.46 -24.56
N PRO A 347 -4.95 8.72 -25.05
CA PRO A 347 -6.02 9.64 -24.65
C PRO A 347 -7.42 9.22 -25.11
N CYS A 348 -7.51 8.24 -26.03
CA CYS A 348 -8.78 7.69 -26.53
C CYS A 348 -9.27 6.47 -25.75
N ASP A 349 -8.46 5.93 -24.84
CA ASP A 349 -8.79 4.75 -24.05
C ASP A 349 -8.79 5.09 -22.54
N SER A 350 -9.23 4.14 -21.73
CA SER A 350 -9.24 4.26 -20.28
C SER A 350 -7.79 4.38 -19.78
N GLY A 351 -7.40 5.54 -19.26
CA GLY A 351 -6.04 5.87 -18.82
C GLY A 351 -5.35 4.92 -17.82
N ALA A 352 -6.05 3.91 -17.29
CA ALA A 352 -5.46 2.70 -16.72
C ALA A 352 -6.45 1.53 -16.69
N VAL A 353 -5.95 0.30 -16.70
CA VAL A 353 -6.73 -0.92 -16.43
C VAL A 353 -6.40 -1.43 -15.03
N THR A 354 -7.41 -1.69 -14.20
CA THR A 354 -7.23 -2.18 -12.82
C THR A 354 -7.52 -3.67 -12.72
N TYR A 355 -6.76 -4.37 -11.87
CA TYR A 355 -7.09 -5.75 -11.49
C TYR A 355 -7.20 -5.90 -9.97
N LEU A 356 -8.11 -6.75 -9.54
CA LEU A 356 -8.21 -7.22 -8.17
C LEU A 356 -7.57 -8.60 -8.07
N TYR A 357 -6.65 -8.77 -7.14
CA TYR A 357 -6.11 -10.06 -6.75
C TYR A 357 -6.73 -10.53 -5.44
N ALA A 358 -7.00 -11.82 -5.34
CA ALA A 358 -7.48 -12.47 -4.13
C ALA A 358 -6.60 -13.69 -3.83
N LEU A 359 -5.70 -13.54 -2.85
CA LEU A 359 -4.63 -14.47 -2.57
C LEU A 359 -4.75 -15.08 -1.18
N ASN A 360 -4.24 -16.28 -1.00
CA ASN A 360 -3.93 -16.80 0.32
C ASN A 360 -2.72 -16.02 0.89
N PRO A 361 -2.82 -15.37 2.06
CA PRO A 361 -1.73 -14.56 2.62
C PRO A 361 -0.48 -15.38 2.96
N TYR A 362 -0.64 -16.66 3.25
CA TYR A 362 0.43 -17.54 3.72
C TYR A 362 1.19 -18.13 2.55
N THR A 363 0.53 -18.42 1.43
CA THR A 363 1.20 -19.05 0.28
C THR A 363 1.40 -18.14 -0.92
N GLY A 364 0.69 -17.00 -0.96
CA GLY A 364 0.57 -16.16 -2.14
C GLY A 364 -0.25 -16.78 -3.26
N GLY A 365 -0.74 -18.01 -3.08
CA GLY A 365 -1.49 -18.76 -4.08
C GLY A 365 -2.95 -18.32 -4.17
N GLY A 366 -3.72 -18.99 -5.03
CA GLY A 366 -5.14 -18.67 -5.20
C GLY A 366 -5.95 -18.82 -3.91
N SER A 367 -7.00 -18.01 -3.79
CA SER A 367 -8.01 -18.10 -2.72
C SER A 367 -9.39 -18.37 -3.30
N ASP A 368 -10.32 -18.82 -2.46
CA ASP A 368 -11.70 -19.11 -2.85
C ASP A 368 -12.62 -17.88 -2.79
N LEU A 369 -12.07 -16.67 -2.67
CA LEU A 369 -12.89 -15.46 -2.55
C LEU A 369 -13.62 -15.12 -3.86
N LEU A 370 -12.97 -15.32 -5.02
CA LEU A 370 -13.53 -14.95 -6.33
C LEU A 370 -14.08 -16.19 -7.04
N GLU A 371 -14.97 -16.91 -6.37
CA GLU A 371 -15.77 -17.97 -6.97
C GLU A 371 -16.93 -17.32 -7.76
N LEU A 372 -16.76 -17.20 -9.07
CA LEU A 372 -17.72 -16.57 -9.98
C LEU A 372 -18.41 -17.65 -10.80
N GLY A 373 -19.30 -18.43 -10.17
CA GLY A 373 -19.98 -19.56 -10.81
C GLY A 373 -19.95 -20.81 -9.92
N LEU A 374 -20.02 -22.00 -10.54
CA LEU A 374 -20.21 -23.25 -9.81
C LEU A 374 -18.92 -24.05 -9.51
N ASP A 375 -17.80 -23.85 -10.23
CA ASP A 375 -16.64 -24.76 -10.10
C ASP A 375 -15.25 -24.13 -10.29
N THR A 376 -15.11 -22.80 -10.35
CA THR A 376 -13.78 -22.17 -10.57
C THR A 376 -13.55 -20.96 -9.68
N SER A 377 -12.57 -21.08 -8.79
CA SER A 377 -12.01 -19.99 -8.00
C SER A 377 -11.00 -19.21 -8.84
N TYR A 378 -11.34 -17.97 -9.19
CA TYR A 378 -10.38 -17.04 -9.78
C TYR A 378 -9.55 -16.36 -8.70
N SER A 379 -8.41 -15.80 -9.07
CA SER A 379 -7.49 -15.13 -8.14
C SER A 379 -7.05 -13.77 -8.64
N ARG A 380 -7.37 -13.43 -9.89
CA ARG A 380 -7.18 -12.11 -10.50
C ARG A 380 -8.40 -11.81 -11.36
N LEU A 381 -9.01 -10.63 -11.18
CA LEU A 381 -10.20 -10.19 -11.91
C LEU A 381 -9.95 -8.79 -12.46
N LYS A 382 -10.18 -8.60 -13.76
CA LYS A 382 -10.17 -7.28 -14.40
C LYS A 382 -11.35 -6.46 -13.91
N LEU A 383 -11.07 -5.23 -13.47
CA LEU A 383 -12.08 -4.25 -13.14
C LEU A 383 -12.14 -3.19 -14.24
N ALA A 384 -13.34 -2.73 -14.59
CA ALA A 384 -13.53 -1.70 -15.61
C ALA A 384 -13.12 -0.32 -15.06
N GLY A 385 -11.99 0.21 -15.56
CA GLY A 385 -11.59 1.63 -15.48
C GLY A 385 -11.74 2.29 -14.11
N LEU A 386 -10.98 1.86 -13.10
CA LEU A 386 -10.87 2.51 -11.78
C LEU A 386 -9.54 3.29 -11.72
N TYR A 387 -9.59 4.59 -12.06
CA TYR A 387 -8.48 5.47 -12.42
C TYR A 387 -7.66 5.94 -11.22
N GLY A 388 -8.22 5.88 -10.00
CA GLY A 388 -7.52 6.19 -8.74
C GLY A 388 -7.01 4.95 -8.00
N GLY A 389 -7.09 3.77 -8.63
CA GLY A 389 -7.02 2.50 -7.95
C GLY A 389 -8.32 2.16 -7.22
N ALA A 390 -8.45 0.89 -6.84
CA ALA A 390 -9.59 0.39 -6.09
C ALA A 390 -9.33 0.58 -4.58
N SER A 391 -10.21 1.34 -3.93
CA SER A 391 -10.38 1.30 -2.48
C SER A 391 -11.33 0.17 -2.14
N ILE A 392 -10.87 -0.74 -1.29
CA ILE A 392 -11.68 -1.84 -0.80
C ILE A 392 -12.12 -1.47 0.63
N PHE A 393 -13.39 -1.68 0.95
CA PHE A 393 -13.87 -1.53 2.32
C PHE A 393 -15.02 -2.50 2.57
N THR A 394 -15.25 -2.81 3.83
CA THR A 394 -16.39 -3.65 4.24
C THR A 394 -17.53 -2.74 4.69
N TYR A 395 -18.72 -2.97 4.16
CA TYR A 395 -19.94 -2.32 4.62
C TYR A 395 -21.00 -3.38 4.90
N GLY A 396 -21.37 -3.53 6.17
CA GLY A 396 -22.20 -4.65 6.63
C GLY A 396 -21.52 -5.98 6.30
N ASN A 397 -22.18 -6.79 5.45
CA ASN A 397 -21.73 -8.13 5.07
C ASN A 397 -21.14 -8.18 3.65
N SER A 398 -20.84 -7.03 3.06
CA SER A 398 -20.33 -6.93 1.70
C SER A 398 -18.93 -6.34 1.68
N VAL A 399 -18.10 -6.88 0.78
CA VAL A 399 -16.88 -6.21 0.34
C VAL A 399 -17.30 -5.27 -0.78
N VAL A 400 -17.05 -3.98 -0.58
CA VAL A 400 -17.26 -2.93 -1.56
C VAL A 400 -15.91 -2.55 -2.14
N ILE A 401 -15.84 -2.54 -3.46
CA ILE A 401 -14.71 -2.02 -4.19
C ILE A 401 -15.18 -0.76 -4.89
N SER A 402 -14.54 0.36 -4.56
CA SER A 402 -14.85 1.68 -5.10
C SER A 402 -13.60 2.32 -5.69
N GLY A 403 -13.75 3.14 -6.71
CA GLY A 403 -12.69 4.01 -7.21
C GLY A 403 -13.27 5.08 -8.11
N THR A 404 -12.40 5.96 -8.60
CA THR A 404 -12.77 7.03 -9.52
C THR A 404 -12.80 6.49 -10.95
N SER A 405 -13.81 6.85 -11.73
CA SER A 405 -13.88 6.60 -13.17
C SER A 405 -14.16 7.95 -13.86
N PRO A 406 -13.56 8.30 -15.01
CA PRO A 406 -14.02 9.40 -15.80
C PRO A 406 -15.43 9.08 -16.28
N SER A 407 -16.22 10.13 -16.45
CA SER A 407 -17.58 10.06 -16.93
C SER A 407 -17.63 9.22 -18.22
N THR A 408 -18.12 8.00 -18.13
CA THR A 408 -18.44 7.18 -19.31
C THR A 408 -19.90 7.44 -19.64
N THR A 409 -20.13 8.07 -20.80
CA THR A 409 -21.47 8.15 -21.38
C THR A 409 -21.81 6.77 -21.91
N THR A 410 -22.69 6.06 -21.22
CA THR A 410 -23.17 4.76 -21.67
C THR A 410 -24.49 4.97 -22.39
N THR A 411 -24.53 4.61 -23.67
CA THR A 411 -25.73 4.62 -24.50
C THR A 411 -26.40 3.25 -24.37
N LEU A 412 -27.58 3.21 -23.74
CA LEU A 412 -28.38 1.99 -23.65
C LEU A 412 -29.47 2.05 -24.72
N THR A 413 -29.50 1.03 -25.59
CA THR A 413 -30.60 0.82 -26.53
C THR A 413 -31.59 -0.12 -25.87
N ASN A 414 -32.79 0.38 -25.57
CA ASN A 414 -33.86 -0.41 -24.99
C ASN A 414 -34.43 -1.40 -26.03
N ALA A 415 -35.11 -2.44 -25.56
CA ALA A 415 -35.71 -3.47 -26.42
C ALA A 415 -36.79 -2.94 -27.38
N ASP A 416 -37.29 -1.71 -27.17
CA ASP A 416 -38.23 -0.99 -28.02
C ASP A 416 -37.54 -0.08 -29.07
N GLY A 417 -36.21 -0.07 -29.12
CA GLY A 417 -35.42 0.77 -30.01
C GLY A 417 -35.20 2.21 -29.51
N SER A 418 -35.69 2.56 -28.32
CA SER A 418 -35.39 3.86 -27.72
C SER A 418 -33.96 3.91 -27.17
N VAL A 419 -33.31 5.07 -27.32
CA VAL A 419 -31.93 5.29 -26.90
C VAL A 419 -31.94 6.12 -25.63
N THR A 420 -31.42 5.56 -24.53
CA THR A 420 -31.24 6.25 -23.25
C THR A 420 -29.76 6.53 -23.05
N THR A 421 -29.38 7.82 -23.07
CA THR A 421 -28.03 8.27 -22.76
C THR A 421 -27.92 8.51 -21.26
N THR A 422 -27.18 7.67 -20.56
CA THR A 422 -26.85 7.87 -19.14
C THR A 422 -25.41 8.32 -19.02
N THR A 423 -25.21 9.57 -18.61
CA THR A 423 -23.92 10.05 -18.11
C THR A 423 -23.75 9.56 -16.70
N LEU A 424 -22.84 8.60 -16.49
CA LEU A 424 -22.39 8.26 -15.15
C LEU A 424 -21.62 9.46 -14.60
N ASP A 425 -22.16 10.05 -13.54
CA ASP A 425 -21.48 11.03 -12.70
C ASP A 425 -20.15 10.41 -12.20
N PRO A 426 -19.03 11.15 -12.14
CA PRO A 426 -17.74 10.66 -11.64
C PRO A 426 -17.75 10.12 -10.20
N SER A 427 -18.88 10.17 -9.50
CA SER A 427 -19.06 9.57 -8.18
C SER A 427 -19.53 8.10 -8.24
N LEU A 428 -18.59 7.19 -7.89
CA LEU A 428 -18.80 5.82 -7.42
C LEU A 428 -19.29 4.78 -8.45
N SER A 429 -18.35 4.02 -9.03
CA SER A 429 -18.65 2.65 -9.46
C SER A 429 -18.61 1.72 -8.24
N LYS A 430 -19.74 1.08 -7.94
CA LYS A 430 -19.90 0.14 -6.81
C LYS A 430 -19.92 -1.28 -7.34
N SER A 431 -18.88 -2.06 -7.04
CA SER A 431 -18.97 -3.53 -7.17
C SER A 431 -19.18 -4.12 -5.77
N THR A 432 -20.32 -4.82 -5.59
CA THR A 432 -20.69 -5.47 -4.34
C THR A 432 -20.54 -6.97 -4.49
N VAL A 433 -19.60 -7.57 -3.74
CA VAL A 433 -19.54 -9.03 -3.57
C VAL A 433 -20.27 -9.37 -2.28
N THR A 434 -21.35 -10.14 -2.37
CA THR A 434 -22.15 -10.59 -1.22
C THR A 434 -21.65 -11.94 -0.73
N LYS A 435 -21.26 -12.05 0.55
CA LYS A 435 -20.96 -13.32 1.24
C LYS A 435 -22.07 -13.69 2.24
N PRO A 436 -22.22 -14.98 2.61
CA PRO A 436 -23.18 -15.43 3.61
C PRO A 436 -22.88 -14.87 5.02
N LYS A 437 -23.93 -14.83 5.85
CA LYS A 437 -24.04 -14.06 7.09
C LYS A 437 -22.94 -14.36 8.11
N PHE A 438 -22.22 -13.30 8.53
CA PHE A 438 -21.51 -13.24 9.80
C PHE A 438 -21.98 -12.02 10.60
N SER A 439 -22.12 -12.23 11.91
CA SER A 439 -22.56 -11.25 12.90
C SER A 439 -21.41 -10.38 13.39
N ARG A 440 -21.75 -9.11 13.64
CA ARG A 440 -20.89 -8.01 14.10
C ARG A 440 -20.13 -8.34 15.39
N GLN A 441 -18.85 -7.95 15.48
CA GLN A 441 -17.97 -8.24 16.64
C GLN A 441 -17.57 -7.03 17.50
N THR A 442 -18.23 -5.86 17.38
CA THR A 442 -18.02 -4.77 18.34
C THR A 442 -19.30 -4.01 18.67
N TRP A 443 -19.47 -3.72 19.96
CA TRP A 443 -20.42 -2.75 20.50
C TRP A 443 -19.65 -1.59 21.12
N ARG A 444 -20.17 -0.38 20.95
CA ARG A 444 -19.88 0.80 21.76
C ARG A 444 -21.21 1.23 22.34
N THR A 445 -21.30 1.38 23.66
CA THR A 445 -22.42 2.09 24.27
C THR A 445 -22.23 3.57 24.00
N ILE A 446 -23.20 4.21 23.38
CA ILE A 446 -23.30 5.68 23.37
C ILE A 446 -23.98 6.02 24.69
N PRO A 447 -23.33 6.70 25.65
CA PRO A 447 -24.03 7.21 26.80
C PRO A 447 -25.03 8.24 26.27
N ASN A 448 -26.33 7.96 26.43
CA ASN A 448 -27.34 8.97 26.22
C ASN A 448 -27.12 10.09 27.24
N GLN A 449 -27.33 11.30 26.75
CA GLN A 449 -27.17 12.55 27.45
C GLN A 449 -27.89 12.55 28.80
N ASN A 450 -27.29 13.26 29.74
CA ASN A 450 -27.97 13.82 30.89
C ASN A 450 -28.99 14.85 30.37
N PRO A 451 -30.30 14.70 30.53
CA PRO A 451 -31.14 15.85 30.80
C PRO A 451 -31.07 16.13 32.29
N ASP A 452 -31.06 17.40 32.66
CA ASP A 452 -31.19 17.86 34.03
C ASP A 452 -32.33 17.13 34.79
N GLU A 453 -31.95 16.35 35.80
CA GLU A 453 -32.52 16.38 37.15
C GLU A 453 -31.41 16.74 38.15
#